data_AF-A0A2G5DSD7-F1
#
_entry.id   AF-A0A2G5DSD7-F1
#
_cell.length_a   1.000
_cell.length_b   1.000
_cell.length_c   1.000
_cell.angle_alpha   90.00
_cell.angle_beta   90.00
_cell.angle_gamma   90.00
#
_symmetry.space_group_name_H-M   'P 1'
#
loop_
_entity.id
_entity.type
_entity.pdbx_description
1 polymer ?
#
loop_
_entity_poly.entity_id
_entity_poly.type
_entity_poly.pdbx_seq_one_letter_code
_entity_poly.pdbx_strand_id
1 'polypeptide(L)'
;MTTRGAGTSLFFVVVLVFSSSVAYVHSYGGRGENPLSDFIRIQRRKQIELLSSPGGANIVPGPINAAVNEQIDYEGLRKQAPQPVPDFPVYMEPQDGLKTADKIVSLPGQPRVNFNQYSGYVTVDGNAGRALFYYFVEATRFPSTKPLVLWLNGGPGCSSLGSGALAALGPFRVHKNGRTLKRNPYAWNKKANIIFLESPAFVGFSYSNRSSDFNSSGDTRTAHDAYTFLINWLERFPEYKNRELYLAGESYAGHYVPQLADVIIQKNIMPTTSQNMIINLQGLAVGNGLLDELLYMKSRIEFYYTHSLISEEMKDKLISCAPIVSNACTKLESIFEEEVTKDIMSYNIYSPACNSTSDSYNAPVCMNLNLYLHFGYEVSGIFRNETILERRFVD
;
A
#
# COMPACT_ATOMS: atom_id res chain seq x y z
N MET A 1 -32.42 -3.19 -44.73
CA MET A 1 -32.07 -2.20 -43.68
C MET A 1 -32.04 -2.93 -42.36
N THR A 2 -30.89 -3.02 -41.72
CA THR A 2 -30.72 -3.61 -40.38
C THR A 2 -29.61 -2.85 -39.66
N THR A 3 -29.85 -2.56 -38.39
CA THR A 3 -29.12 -1.55 -37.61
C THR A 3 -27.78 -2.08 -37.10
N ARG A 4 -26.73 -1.25 -37.19
CA ARG A 4 -25.47 -1.50 -36.45
C ARG A 4 -25.68 -1.07 -34.99
N GLY A 5 -25.59 -2.03 -34.06
CA GLY A 5 -25.59 -1.77 -32.63
C GLY A 5 -24.31 -1.07 -32.16
N ALA A 6 -24.43 -0.30 -31.09
CA ALA A 6 -23.29 0.35 -30.44
C ALA A 6 -22.36 -0.68 -29.78
N GLY A 7 -21.05 -0.50 -29.93
CA GLY A 7 -20.05 -1.35 -29.26
C GLY A 7 -19.82 -0.90 -27.82
N THR A 8 -20.05 -1.79 -26.87
CA THR A 8 -19.61 -1.65 -25.48
C THR A 8 -18.13 -2.06 -25.37
N SER A 9 -17.34 -1.21 -24.71
CA SER A 9 -15.91 -1.42 -24.43
C SER A 9 -15.67 -1.51 -22.92
N LEU A 10 -14.69 -2.31 -22.52
CA LEU A 10 -14.31 -2.65 -21.14
C LEU A 10 -12.98 -1.88 -20.78
N PHE A 11 -12.72 -1.34 -19.54
CA PHE A 11 -11.56 -0.40 -19.19
C PHE A 11 -10.81 -0.49 -17.78
N PHE A 12 -9.65 -1.18 -17.60
CA PHE A 12 -9.10 -1.89 -16.38
C PHE A 12 -8.87 -1.25 -15.01
N VAL A 13 -8.82 -2.17 -14.02
CA VAL A 13 -8.02 -2.10 -12.79
C VAL A 13 -6.81 -3.04 -12.85
N VAL A 14 -5.60 -2.49 -12.70
CA VAL A 14 -4.36 -3.27 -12.52
C VAL A 14 -4.03 -3.36 -11.02
N VAL A 15 -3.81 -4.57 -10.52
CA VAL A 15 -3.21 -4.81 -9.18
C VAL A 15 -1.77 -5.26 -9.39
N LEU A 16 -0.81 -4.36 -9.18
CA LEU A 16 0.62 -4.67 -9.33
C LEU A 16 1.20 -5.13 -8.00
N VAL A 17 1.50 -6.43 -7.88
CA VAL A 17 2.27 -6.99 -6.77
C VAL A 17 3.72 -7.14 -7.20
N PHE A 18 4.63 -6.44 -6.54
CA PHE A 18 6.07 -6.52 -6.80
C PHE A 18 6.78 -7.26 -5.68
N SER A 19 7.74 -8.12 -6.01
CA SER A 19 8.64 -8.77 -5.06
C SER A 19 10.09 -8.40 -5.38
N SER A 20 10.86 -8.04 -4.37
CA SER A 20 12.32 -7.92 -4.44
C SER A 20 13.04 -9.28 -4.54
N SER A 21 12.35 -10.37 -4.21
CA SER A 21 12.83 -11.75 -4.30
C SER A 21 12.31 -12.40 -5.59
N VAL A 22 13.23 -12.85 -6.45
CA VAL A 22 12.88 -13.49 -7.73
C VAL A 22 12.46 -14.94 -7.53
N ALA A 23 11.15 -15.19 -7.61
CA ALA A 23 10.58 -16.48 -8.00
C ALA A 23 9.19 -16.21 -8.61
N TYR A 24 8.91 -16.78 -9.79
CA TYR A 24 7.65 -16.61 -10.53
C TYR A 24 6.65 -17.75 -10.25
N VAL A 25 5.44 -17.64 -10.81
CA VAL A 25 4.33 -18.63 -10.85
C VAL A 25 3.41 -18.55 -9.60
N HIS A 26 2.06 -18.44 -9.69
CA HIS A 26 1.12 -18.84 -10.76
C HIS A 26 -0.03 -17.84 -11.03
N SER A 27 -0.81 -18.10 -12.08
CA SER A 27 -1.95 -17.32 -12.56
C SER A 27 -3.30 -17.81 -12.02
N TYR A 28 -4.27 -16.90 -11.84
CA TYR A 28 -5.69 -17.26 -11.70
C TYR A 28 -6.52 -16.64 -12.82
N GLY A 29 -7.32 -17.46 -13.49
CA GLY A 29 -8.26 -17.05 -14.54
C GLY A 29 -9.66 -17.57 -14.26
N GLY A 30 -10.66 -16.71 -14.47
CA GLY A 30 -12.08 -17.02 -14.43
C GLY A 30 -12.84 -16.01 -15.30
N ARG A 31 -13.92 -16.44 -15.96
CA ARG A 31 -14.72 -15.54 -16.82
C ARG A 31 -15.85 -14.90 -16.02
N GLY A 32 -15.99 -13.58 -16.12
CA GLY A 32 -17.30 -12.92 -16.04
C GLY A 32 -17.50 -11.82 -15.00
N GLU A 33 -16.53 -11.54 -14.12
CA GLU A 33 -16.65 -10.50 -13.09
C GLU A 33 -15.36 -9.66 -12.95
N ASN A 34 -15.49 -8.44 -12.40
CA ASN A 34 -14.42 -7.45 -12.34
C ASN A 34 -13.24 -7.91 -11.43
N PRO A 35 -11.98 -7.90 -11.89
CA PRO A 35 -10.83 -8.39 -11.10
C PRO A 35 -10.57 -7.68 -9.77
N LEU A 36 -10.91 -6.39 -9.65
CA LEU A 36 -10.82 -5.67 -8.38
C LEU A 36 -11.91 -6.10 -7.41
N SER A 37 -13.13 -6.28 -7.92
CA SER A 37 -14.23 -6.86 -7.14
C SER A 37 -13.84 -8.25 -6.64
N ASP A 38 -13.21 -9.08 -7.48
CA ASP A 38 -12.72 -10.39 -7.07
C ASP A 38 -11.59 -10.34 -6.05
N PHE A 39 -10.57 -9.51 -6.25
CA PHE A 39 -9.48 -9.35 -5.28
C PHE A 39 -10.02 -8.91 -3.90
N ILE A 40 -10.90 -7.92 -3.88
CA ILE A 40 -11.55 -7.41 -2.67
C ILE A 40 -12.50 -8.45 -2.07
N ARG A 41 -13.29 -9.18 -2.88
CA ARG A 41 -14.19 -10.26 -2.45
C ARG A 41 -13.43 -11.44 -1.86
N ILE A 42 -12.27 -11.78 -2.41
CA ILE A 42 -11.36 -12.82 -1.88
C ILE A 42 -10.80 -12.36 -0.53
N GLN A 43 -10.31 -11.12 -0.43
CA GLN A 43 -9.84 -10.55 0.84
C GLN A 43 -10.96 -10.54 1.91
N ARG A 44 -12.15 -10.04 1.57
CA ARG A 44 -13.33 -10.10 2.46
C ARG A 44 -13.71 -11.53 2.86
N ARG A 45 -13.77 -12.48 1.91
CA ARG A 45 -14.11 -13.89 2.22
C ARG A 45 -13.07 -14.51 3.15
N LYS A 46 -11.78 -14.34 2.88
CA LYS A 46 -10.71 -14.85 3.75
C LYS A 46 -10.72 -14.22 5.14
N GLN A 47 -11.02 -12.93 5.24
CA GLN A 47 -11.20 -12.25 6.53
C GLN A 47 -12.40 -12.82 7.31
N ILE A 48 -13.47 -13.24 6.62
CA ILE A 48 -14.61 -13.94 7.23
C ILE A 48 -14.26 -15.39 7.59
N GLU A 49 -13.54 -16.13 6.74
CA GLU A 49 -13.08 -17.51 6.98
C GLU A 49 -12.11 -17.59 8.16
N LEU A 50 -11.19 -16.63 8.33
CA LEU A 50 -10.32 -16.49 9.50
C LEU A 50 -11.10 -16.26 10.80
N LEU A 51 -12.30 -15.70 10.72
CA LEU A 51 -13.25 -15.56 11.84
C LEU A 51 -14.21 -16.75 11.97
N SER A 52 -14.17 -17.73 11.03
CA SER A 52 -15.20 -18.76 10.84
C SER A 52 -14.63 -20.17 10.57
N SER A 53 -13.94 -20.72 11.57
CA SER A 53 -13.78 -22.18 11.78
C SER A 53 -12.83 -22.99 10.87
N PRO A 54 -12.40 -24.20 11.31
CA PRO A 54 -11.34 -24.97 10.65
C PRO A 54 -11.85 -25.96 9.60
N GLY A 55 -11.00 -26.26 8.61
CA GLY A 55 -11.19 -27.36 7.65
C GLY A 55 -10.81 -26.96 6.23
N GLY A 56 -9.72 -27.51 5.70
CA GLY A 56 -9.21 -27.12 4.37
C GLY A 56 -9.88 -27.84 3.19
N ALA A 57 -9.71 -27.27 2.00
CA ALA A 57 -9.96 -27.95 0.73
C ALA A 57 -8.90 -27.55 -0.31
N ASN A 58 -8.37 -28.53 -1.05
CA ASN A 58 -7.40 -28.31 -2.14
C ASN A 58 -8.10 -27.79 -3.41
N ILE A 59 -7.50 -26.83 -4.10
CA ILE A 59 -7.91 -26.41 -5.45
C ILE A 59 -6.66 -26.26 -6.34
N VAL A 60 -6.64 -26.97 -7.47
CA VAL A 60 -5.56 -26.93 -8.48
C VAL A 60 -5.99 -26.00 -9.64
N PRO A 61 -5.15 -25.03 -10.07
CA PRO A 61 -5.51 -24.08 -11.13
C PRO A 61 -5.04 -24.50 -12.54
N GLY A 62 -5.74 -24.01 -13.56
CA GLY A 62 -5.33 -24.05 -14.98
C GLY A 62 -5.15 -22.63 -15.56
N PRO A 63 -4.51 -22.47 -16.73
CA PRO A 63 -4.00 -21.18 -17.20
C PRO A 63 -4.97 -20.41 -18.11
N ILE A 64 -4.97 -19.07 -18.02
CA ILE A 64 -5.55 -18.17 -19.04
C ILE A 64 -4.67 -16.93 -19.23
N ASN A 65 -4.27 -16.67 -20.47
CA ASN A 65 -3.72 -15.38 -20.92
C ASN A 65 -4.82 -14.56 -21.59
N ALA A 66 -5.02 -13.29 -21.19
CA ALA A 66 -5.39 -12.17 -22.06
C ALA A 66 -5.52 -10.87 -21.23
N ALA A 67 -4.95 -9.76 -21.71
CA ALA A 67 -5.21 -8.44 -21.15
C ALA A 67 -6.45 -7.82 -21.84
N VAL A 68 -7.56 -7.73 -21.11
CA VAL A 68 -8.76 -6.99 -21.51
C VAL A 68 -9.14 -6.06 -20.37
N ASN A 69 -9.02 -4.78 -20.63
CA ASN A 69 -9.34 -3.72 -19.69
C ASN A 69 -10.82 -3.84 -19.18
N GLU A 70 -11.13 -3.70 -17.86
CA GLU A 70 -12.38 -3.56 -17.01
C GLU A 70 -12.59 -2.31 -16.08
N GLN A 71 -13.54 -1.37 -16.31
CA GLN A 71 -13.75 -0.20 -15.40
C GLN A 71 -14.54 -0.63 -14.15
N ILE A 72 -14.39 0.05 -13.01
CA ILE A 72 -15.15 -0.30 -11.80
C ILE A 72 -16.65 -0.04 -12.04
N ASP A 73 -17.42 -1.10 -12.24
CA ASP A 73 -18.87 -1.05 -12.37
C ASP A 73 -19.54 -0.89 -10.99
N TYR A 74 -19.55 0.35 -10.52
CA TYR A 74 -20.24 0.74 -9.29
C TYR A 74 -21.75 0.40 -9.32
N GLU A 75 -22.41 0.45 -10.49
CA GLU A 75 -23.85 0.16 -10.61
C GLU A 75 -24.17 -1.34 -10.58
N GLY A 76 -23.28 -2.19 -11.12
CA GLY A 76 -23.33 -3.64 -10.95
C GLY A 76 -23.11 -4.04 -9.49
N LEU A 77 -22.06 -3.50 -8.86
CA LEU A 77 -21.75 -3.73 -7.43
C LEU A 77 -22.90 -3.30 -6.51
N ARG A 78 -23.51 -2.14 -6.78
CA ARG A 78 -24.67 -1.62 -6.05
C ARG A 78 -25.88 -2.57 -6.06
N LYS A 79 -26.09 -3.32 -7.15
CA LYS A 79 -27.17 -4.31 -7.27
C LYS A 79 -26.88 -5.63 -6.55
N GLN A 80 -25.60 -5.92 -6.29
CA GLN A 80 -25.16 -7.15 -5.60
C GLN A 80 -24.91 -6.94 -4.09
N ALA A 81 -24.83 -5.70 -3.63
CA ALA A 81 -24.52 -5.39 -2.24
C ALA A 81 -25.61 -5.89 -1.27
N PRO A 82 -25.27 -6.71 -0.25
CA PRO A 82 -26.22 -7.06 0.80
C PRO A 82 -26.61 -5.84 1.64
N GLN A 83 -27.76 -5.96 2.32
CA GLN A 83 -28.35 -4.97 3.22
C GLN A 83 -27.37 -4.51 4.33
N PRO A 84 -27.56 -3.31 4.91
CA PRO A 84 -26.51 -2.31 5.01
C PRO A 84 -25.31 -2.72 5.86
N VAL A 85 -24.11 -2.44 5.34
CA VAL A 85 -22.88 -2.41 6.14
C VAL A 85 -23.05 -1.36 7.23
N PRO A 86 -22.55 -1.59 8.48
CA PRO A 86 -22.58 -0.58 9.53
C PRO A 86 -22.02 0.75 9.04
N ASP A 87 -22.83 1.82 9.14
CA ASP A 87 -22.40 3.13 8.67
C ASP A 87 -21.37 3.71 9.65
N PHE A 88 -20.11 3.73 9.23
CA PHE A 88 -19.08 4.52 9.88
C PHE A 88 -19.27 5.98 9.42
N PRO A 89 -19.73 6.89 10.31
CA PRO A 89 -19.92 8.29 9.97
C PRO A 89 -18.58 8.94 9.69
N VAL A 90 -18.48 9.67 8.59
CA VAL A 90 -17.26 10.41 8.23
C VAL A 90 -17.26 11.70 9.03
N TYR A 91 -16.22 11.89 9.85
CA TYR A 91 -16.00 13.18 10.50
C TYR A 91 -15.61 14.22 9.44
N MET A 92 -16.27 15.37 9.45
CA MET A 92 -16.02 16.46 8.50
C MET A 92 -15.82 17.77 9.28
N GLU A 93 -14.72 18.46 9.03
CA GLU A 93 -14.43 19.79 9.58
C GLU A 93 -14.18 20.80 8.43
N PRO A 94 -14.42 22.11 8.63
CA PRO A 94 -14.15 23.13 7.62
C PRO A 94 -12.67 23.15 7.19
N GLN A 95 -12.42 23.18 5.88
CA GLN A 95 -11.07 23.08 5.30
C GLN A 95 -10.54 24.41 4.70
N ASP A 96 -11.33 25.48 4.80
CA ASP A 96 -11.05 26.77 4.17
C ASP A 96 -9.70 27.37 4.61
N GLY A 97 -8.88 27.76 3.63
CA GLY A 97 -7.55 28.35 3.86
C GLY A 97 -6.46 27.38 4.30
N LEU A 98 -6.79 26.19 4.83
CA LEU A 98 -5.81 25.25 5.40
C LEU A 98 -4.76 24.78 4.37
N LYS A 99 -5.16 24.60 3.10
CA LYS A 99 -4.22 24.32 1.99
C LYS A 99 -3.10 25.34 1.86
N THR A 100 -3.39 26.62 2.11
CA THR A 100 -2.38 27.69 2.03
C THR A 100 -1.47 27.67 3.25
N ALA A 101 -2.01 27.35 4.43
CA ALA A 101 -1.24 27.19 5.66
C ALA A 101 -0.30 25.98 5.60
N ASP A 102 -0.74 24.86 5.03
CA ASP A 102 0.04 23.63 4.86
C ASP A 102 1.19 23.77 3.84
N LYS A 103 1.31 24.89 3.11
CA LYS A 103 2.26 25.02 2.00
C LYS A 103 3.70 25.18 2.48
N ILE A 104 4.54 24.20 2.14
CA ILE A 104 5.98 24.21 2.47
C ILE A 104 6.74 25.07 1.44
N VAL A 105 7.20 26.25 1.87
CA VAL A 105 8.02 27.16 1.05
C VAL A 105 9.39 26.51 0.74
N SER A 106 10.06 25.96 1.75
CA SER A 106 11.29 25.17 1.62
C SER A 106 11.53 24.36 2.90
N LEU A 107 12.04 23.15 2.77
CA LEU A 107 12.54 22.34 3.89
C LEU A 107 14.00 22.74 4.21
N PRO A 108 14.47 22.57 5.46
CA PRO A 108 15.87 22.73 5.82
C PRO A 108 16.78 21.81 4.96
N GLY A 109 17.88 22.37 4.46
CA GLY A 109 18.84 21.61 3.65
C GLY A 109 18.31 21.10 2.30
N GLN A 110 17.16 21.60 1.83
CA GLN A 110 16.55 21.20 0.56
C GLN A 110 17.26 21.84 -0.66
N PRO A 111 17.52 21.09 -1.74
CA PRO A 111 17.92 21.67 -3.01
C PRO A 111 16.72 22.40 -3.64
N ARG A 112 16.95 23.46 -4.42
CA ARG A 112 15.90 24.15 -5.18
C ARG A 112 15.02 23.16 -5.95
N VAL A 113 13.71 23.39 -6.02
CA VAL A 113 12.75 22.56 -6.77
C VAL A 113 11.74 23.42 -7.54
N ASN A 114 10.97 22.77 -8.41
CA ASN A 114 9.99 23.40 -9.32
C ASN A 114 8.60 22.73 -9.21
N PHE A 115 8.27 22.17 -8.05
CA PHE A 115 6.96 21.58 -7.71
C PHE A 115 6.51 22.12 -6.35
N ASN A 116 5.20 22.22 -6.11
CA ASN A 116 4.69 22.54 -4.79
C ASN A 116 4.72 21.31 -3.88
N GLN A 117 4.84 21.56 -2.59
CA GLN A 117 4.85 20.56 -1.54
C GLN A 117 4.10 21.12 -0.32
N TYR A 118 3.40 20.25 0.38
CA TYR A 118 2.50 20.60 1.47
C TYR A 118 2.64 19.59 2.59
N SER A 119 2.44 20.01 3.83
CA SER A 119 2.30 19.10 4.97
C SER A 119 1.42 19.71 6.04
N GLY A 120 0.60 18.88 6.67
CA GLY A 120 -0.27 19.31 7.74
C GLY A 120 -1.00 18.13 8.35
N TYR A 121 -2.00 18.45 9.17
CA TYR A 121 -2.85 17.49 9.83
C TYR A 121 -4.28 17.56 9.29
N VAL A 122 -4.95 16.41 9.24
CA VAL A 122 -6.38 16.29 8.96
C VAL A 122 -7.01 15.53 10.13
N THR A 123 -8.00 16.13 10.80
CA THR A 123 -8.72 15.45 11.87
C THR A 123 -9.61 14.36 11.27
N VAL A 124 -9.51 13.15 11.81
CA VAL A 124 -10.32 11.98 11.39
C VAL A 124 -11.37 11.58 12.43
N ASP A 125 -11.23 12.07 13.68
CA ASP A 125 -12.21 11.90 14.75
C ASP A 125 -12.11 13.06 15.75
N GLY A 126 -13.08 13.96 15.71
CA GLY A 126 -13.15 15.12 16.60
C GLY A 126 -13.42 14.78 18.08
N ASN A 127 -14.00 13.60 18.38
CA ASN A 127 -14.28 13.17 19.77
C ASN A 127 -13.06 12.55 20.45
N ALA A 128 -12.18 11.91 19.68
CA ALA A 128 -10.89 11.44 20.15
C ALA A 128 -9.78 12.50 20.03
N GLY A 129 -10.00 13.55 19.21
CA GLY A 129 -8.94 14.47 18.79
C GLY A 129 -7.86 13.73 18.01
N ARG A 130 -8.27 12.80 17.13
CA ARG A 130 -7.39 11.96 16.32
C ARG A 130 -7.15 12.63 14.97
N ALA A 131 -5.90 12.86 14.63
CA ALA A 131 -5.50 13.52 13.40
C ALA A 131 -4.32 12.80 12.74
N LEU A 132 -4.40 12.67 11.41
CA LEU A 132 -3.34 12.06 10.61
C LEU A 132 -2.50 13.15 9.93
N PHE A 133 -1.18 13.02 10.04
CA PHE A 133 -0.19 13.82 9.35
C PHE A 133 -0.01 13.33 7.92
N TYR A 134 0.15 14.26 6.98
CA TYR A 134 0.49 13.95 5.60
C TYR A 134 1.63 14.83 5.09
N TYR A 135 2.40 14.29 4.15
CA TYR A 135 3.31 15.05 3.28
C TYR A 135 2.88 14.84 1.83
N PHE A 136 2.47 15.91 1.16
CA PHE A 136 2.01 15.89 -0.23
C PHE A 136 3.01 16.58 -1.14
N VAL A 137 3.31 15.97 -2.29
CA VAL A 137 4.20 16.52 -3.31
C VAL A 137 3.53 16.48 -4.67
N GLU A 138 3.47 17.63 -5.33
CA GLU A 138 2.93 17.71 -6.69
C GLU A 138 3.88 17.10 -7.72
N ALA A 139 3.32 16.74 -8.87
CA ALA A 139 4.09 16.25 -9.99
C ALA A 139 5.01 17.34 -10.55
N THR A 140 6.28 16.99 -10.80
CA THR A 140 7.32 17.92 -11.29
C THR A 140 7.03 18.57 -12.65
N ARG A 141 6.03 18.07 -13.40
CA ARG A 141 5.55 18.61 -14.68
C ARG A 141 4.05 18.35 -14.82
N PHE A 142 3.31 19.40 -15.17
CA PHE A 142 1.85 19.36 -15.42
C PHE A 142 1.04 18.70 -14.29
N PRO A 143 1.17 19.11 -13.02
CA PRO A 143 0.47 18.46 -11.89
C PRO A 143 -1.05 18.40 -12.09
N SER A 144 -1.63 19.43 -12.71
CA SER A 144 -3.04 19.51 -13.09
C SER A 144 -3.50 18.47 -14.13
N THR A 145 -2.62 17.67 -14.73
CA THR A 145 -2.94 16.54 -15.63
C THR A 145 -2.42 15.20 -15.14
N LYS A 146 -1.76 15.13 -13.97
CA LYS A 146 -1.20 13.89 -13.42
C LYS A 146 -2.11 13.23 -12.39
N PRO A 147 -2.14 11.89 -12.32
CA PRO A 147 -2.96 11.17 -11.34
C PRO A 147 -2.53 11.51 -9.91
N LEU A 148 -3.41 11.19 -8.95
CA LEU A 148 -3.14 11.25 -7.53
C LEU A 148 -2.77 9.84 -7.03
N VAL A 149 -1.77 9.75 -6.18
CA VAL A 149 -1.33 8.51 -5.53
C VAL A 149 -1.34 8.73 -4.03
N LEU A 150 -2.07 7.90 -3.29
CA LEU A 150 -1.88 7.75 -1.85
C LEU A 150 -0.87 6.65 -1.60
N TRP A 151 0.21 6.95 -0.87
CA TRP A 151 1.23 5.99 -0.47
C TRP A 151 1.17 5.66 1.02
N LEU A 152 1.17 4.37 1.34
CA LEU A 152 1.13 3.81 2.69
C LEU A 152 2.29 2.83 2.91
N ASN A 153 3.14 3.08 3.90
CA ASN A 153 4.04 2.04 4.43
C ASN A 153 3.29 1.12 5.41
N GLY A 154 3.79 -0.10 5.58
CA GLY A 154 3.21 -1.13 6.43
C GLY A 154 3.72 -1.09 7.88
N GLY A 155 4.37 -2.18 8.30
CA GLY A 155 4.82 -2.40 9.67
C GLY A 155 4.10 -3.60 10.32
N PRO A 156 2.91 -3.43 10.91
CA PRO A 156 2.10 -2.21 11.00
C PRO A 156 2.78 -1.10 11.84
N GLY A 157 2.44 0.16 11.56
CA GLY A 157 2.92 1.31 12.32
C GLY A 157 4.19 2.00 11.81
N CYS A 158 4.67 1.68 10.61
CA CYS A 158 5.83 2.35 10.01
C CYS A 158 5.44 3.66 9.30
N SER A 159 6.28 4.68 9.43
CA SER A 159 6.05 6.01 8.82
C SER A 159 6.17 6.01 7.29
N SER A 160 5.13 6.48 6.61
CA SER A 160 5.14 6.74 5.16
C SER A 160 6.03 7.92 4.76
N LEU A 161 6.28 8.87 5.66
CA LEU A 161 7.23 9.96 5.45
C LEU A 161 8.68 9.43 5.51
N GLY A 162 9.02 8.72 6.58
CA GLY A 162 10.36 8.16 6.79
C GLY A 162 10.70 7.13 5.71
N SER A 163 9.98 6.01 5.69
CA SER A 163 10.25 4.90 4.78
C SER A 163 9.91 5.26 3.32
N GLY A 164 8.70 5.73 3.05
CA GLY A 164 8.23 6.04 1.69
C GLY A 164 8.88 7.28 1.08
N ALA A 165 8.70 8.44 1.71
CA ALA A 165 9.10 9.71 1.10
C ALA A 165 10.62 9.97 1.14
N LEU A 166 11.28 9.62 2.24
CA LEU A 166 12.70 9.92 2.48
C LEU A 166 13.64 8.73 2.19
N ALA A 167 13.17 7.48 2.37
CA ALA A 167 13.97 6.27 2.12
C ALA A 167 13.58 5.45 0.88
N ALA A 168 12.49 5.76 0.17
CA ALA A 168 12.09 5.06 -1.06
C ALA A 168 11.84 6.00 -2.27
N LEU A 169 10.58 6.40 -2.51
CA LEU A 169 10.11 6.90 -3.80
C LEU A 169 9.84 8.42 -3.86
N GLY A 170 9.92 9.11 -2.72
CA GLY A 170 9.72 10.56 -2.67
C GLY A 170 10.83 11.38 -3.37
N PRO A 171 10.65 12.71 -3.46
CA PRO A 171 11.51 13.60 -4.24
C PRO A 171 12.92 13.79 -3.68
N PHE A 172 13.15 13.42 -2.42
CA PHE A 172 14.39 13.65 -1.71
C PHE A 172 14.88 12.39 -1.00
N ARG A 173 16.20 12.28 -0.82
CA ARG A 173 16.81 11.36 0.13
C ARG A 173 17.58 12.17 1.17
N VAL A 174 17.58 11.72 2.43
CA VAL A 174 18.41 12.33 3.48
C VAL A 174 19.89 11.99 3.22
N HIS A 175 20.79 12.96 3.41
CA HIS A 175 22.24 12.71 3.36
C HIS A 175 22.72 12.00 4.62
N LYS A 176 23.90 11.34 4.55
CA LYS A 176 24.54 10.68 5.70
C LYS A 176 24.74 11.58 6.93
N ASN A 177 24.75 12.91 6.75
CA ASN A 177 24.88 13.90 7.82
C ASN A 177 23.58 14.16 8.62
N GLY A 178 22.44 13.54 8.24
CA GLY A 178 21.14 13.75 8.88
C GLY A 178 20.56 15.17 8.77
N ARG A 179 21.18 16.06 7.99
CA ARG A 179 20.90 17.53 8.00
C ARG A 179 20.58 18.11 6.62
N THR A 180 20.98 17.47 5.54
CA THR A 180 20.72 17.96 4.17
C THR A 180 19.99 16.92 3.33
N LEU A 181 19.30 17.39 2.29
CA LEU A 181 18.55 16.56 1.35
C LEU A 181 19.24 16.55 -0.02
N LYS A 182 19.24 15.40 -0.70
CA LYS A 182 19.56 15.29 -2.13
C LYS A 182 18.31 14.98 -2.92
N ARG A 183 18.19 15.48 -4.15
CA ARG A 183 17.12 15.07 -5.07
C ARG A 183 17.23 13.57 -5.36
N ASN A 184 16.08 12.88 -5.38
CA ASN A 184 15.97 11.51 -5.87
C ASN A 184 15.78 11.52 -7.40
N PRO A 185 16.73 11.01 -8.20
CA PRO A 185 16.59 10.97 -9.66
C PRO A 185 15.49 10.01 -10.15
N TYR A 186 15.00 9.10 -9.30
CA TYR A 186 13.94 8.14 -9.63
C TYR A 186 12.63 8.43 -8.87
N ALA A 187 12.45 9.64 -8.35
CA ALA A 187 11.26 10.05 -7.62
C ALA A 187 9.97 9.83 -8.43
N TRP A 188 8.97 9.19 -7.82
CA TRP A 188 7.69 8.91 -8.47
C TRP A 188 6.89 10.18 -8.79
N ASN A 189 7.14 11.29 -8.07
CA ASN A 189 6.52 12.59 -8.39
C ASN A 189 7.01 13.18 -9.74
N LYS A 190 7.88 12.47 -10.48
CA LYS A 190 8.10 12.72 -11.90
C LYS A 190 6.91 12.32 -12.80
N LYS A 191 5.98 11.49 -12.31
CA LYS A 191 4.85 10.93 -13.07
C LYS A 191 3.49 11.19 -12.43
N ALA A 192 3.40 11.27 -11.11
CA ALA A 192 2.15 11.47 -10.35
C ALA A 192 2.24 12.60 -9.31
N ASN A 193 1.10 13.02 -8.75
CA ASN A 193 1.01 13.79 -7.50
C ASN A 193 0.90 12.78 -6.35
N ILE A 194 1.65 12.93 -5.25
CA ILE A 194 1.81 11.85 -4.25
C ILE A 194 1.58 12.37 -2.83
N ILE A 195 0.63 11.74 -2.13
CA ILE A 195 0.39 11.92 -0.70
C ILE A 195 1.10 10.76 0.03
N PHE A 196 2.02 11.08 0.93
CA PHE A 196 2.54 10.16 1.93
C PHE A 196 1.74 10.36 3.21
N LEU A 197 0.93 9.38 3.60
CA LEU A 197 0.06 9.47 4.78
C LEU A 197 0.64 8.64 5.93
N GLU A 198 0.87 9.27 7.08
CA GLU A 198 1.26 8.55 8.30
C GLU A 198 0.00 8.02 8.98
N SER A 199 -0.21 6.70 8.92
CA SER A 199 -1.41 6.02 9.41
C SER A 199 -1.04 4.66 10.00
N PRO A 200 -1.70 4.18 11.07
CA PRO A 200 -2.73 4.87 11.85
C PRO A 200 -2.19 6.04 12.70
N ALA A 201 -3.04 6.61 13.57
CA ALA A 201 -2.57 7.53 14.61
C ALA A 201 -1.47 6.89 15.48
N PHE A 202 -0.61 7.74 16.07
CA PHE A 202 0.65 7.39 16.74
C PHE A 202 1.79 6.93 15.82
N VAL A 203 1.58 6.89 14.49
CA VAL A 203 2.66 6.70 13.52
C VAL A 203 3.30 8.04 13.17
N GLY A 204 4.61 8.17 13.41
CA GLY A 204 5.38 9.35 13.04
C GLY A 204 4.88 10.60 13.76
N PHE A 205 4.32 11.55 13.01
CA PHE A 205 3.72 12.77 13.54
C PHE A 205 2.21 12.64 13.82
N SER A 206 1.51 11.64 13.26
CA SER A 206 0.08 11.41 13.50
C SER A 206 -0.22 11.09 14.96
N TYR A 207 -1.34 11.58 15.50
CA TYR A 207 -1.64 11.48 16.94
C TYR A 207 -3.14 11.27 17.24
N SER A 208 -3.43 10.89 18.48
CA SER A 208 -4.75 11.01 19.09
C SER A 208 -4.62 11.58 20.49
N ASN A 209 -5.50 12.52 20.85
CA ASN A 209 -5.59 13.02 22.23
C ASN A 209 -6.11 11.94 23.20
N ARG A 210 -6.71 10.87 22.68
CA ARG A 210 -7.17 9.71 23.45
C ARG A 210 -6.10 8.59 23.41
N SER A 211 -5.36 8.42 24.51
CA SER A 211 -4.30 7.40 24.61
C SER A 211 -4.80 5.95 24.41
N SER A 212 -6.05 5.64 24.77
CA SER A 212 -6.65 4.32 24.53
C SER A 212 -6.86 4.00 23.05
N ASP A 213 -6.75 4.98 22.14
CA ASP A 213 -6.77 4.72 20.70
C ASP A 213 -5.56 3.85 20.27
N PHE A 214 -4.42 3.94 20.97
CA PHE A 214 -3.22 3.15 20.65
C PHE A 214 -3.52 1.65 20.71
N ASN A 215 -4.05 1.18 21.84
CA ASN A 215 -4.39 -0.24 22.09
C ASN A 215 -5.64 -0.74 21.33
N SER A 216 -6.42 0.16 20.75
CA SER A 216 -7.62 -0.17 19.95
C SER A 216 -7.41 0.06 18.45
N SER A 217 -6.15 0.21 18.03
CA SER A 217 -5.75 0.25 16.63
C SER A 217 -6.02 -1.11 15.97
N GLY A 218 -6.46 -1.06 14.72
CA GLY A 218 -6.71 -2.26 13.93
C GLY A 218 -7.08 -1.91 12.50
N ASP A 219 -7.04 -2.93 11.65
CA ASP A 219 -7.30 -2.90 10.21
C ASP A 219 -8.53 -2.06 9.82
N THR A 220 -9.72 -2.43 10.33
CA THR A 220 -10.98 -1.72 10.07
C THR A 220 -10.90 -0.23 10.41
N ARG A 221 -10.42 0.14 11.61
CA ARG A 221 -10.32 1.55 12.01
C ARG A 221 -9.33 2.32 11.15
N THR A 222 -8.21 1.69 10.79
CA THR A 222 -7.17 2.29 9.93
C THR A 222 -7.71 2.59 8.53
N ALA A 223 -8.52 1.70 7.96
CA ALA A 223 -9.19 1.94 6.68
C ALA A 223 -10.23 3.07 6.75
N HIS A 224 -11.05 3.13 7.81
CA HIS A 224 -12.05 4.20 7.97
C HIS A 224 -11.43 5.57 8.30
N ASP A 225 -10.39 5.62 9.13
CA ASP A 225 -9.63 6.85 9.40
C ASP A 225 -8.95 7.35 8.11
N ALA A 226 -8.34 6.47 7.32
CA ALA A 226 -7.71 6.83 6.04
C ALA A 226 -8.73 7.28 4.97
N TYR A 227 -9.94 6.71 4.97
CA TYR A 227 -11.03 7.19 4.12
C TYR A 227 -11.50 8.59 4.56
N THR A 228 -11.69 8.80 5.86
CA THR A 228 -12.08 10.11 6.42
C THR A 228 -11.02 11.18 6.15
N PHE A 229 -9.73 10.80 6.25
CA PHE A 229 -8.62 11.62 5.80
C PHE A 229 -8.77 12.02 4.32
N LEU A 230 -9.01 11.06 3.42
CA LEU A 230 -9.12 11.34 1.97
C LEU A 230 -10.26 12.32 1.67
N ILE A 231 -11.42 12.19 2.31
CA ILE A 231 -12.56 13.09 2.06
C ILE A 231 -12.23 14.52 2.51
N ASN A 232 -11.74 14.71 3.73
CA ASN A 232 -11.36 16.04 4.23
C ASN A 232 -10.17 16.62 3.44
N TRP A 233 -9.21 15.79 3.03
CA TRP A 233 -8.10 16.20 2.17
C TRP A 233 -8.61 16.66 0.79
N LEU A 234 -9.59 15.97 0.20
CA LEU A 234 -10.20 16.36 -1.08
C LEU A 234 -11.09 17.62 -0.97
N GLU A 235 -11.65 17.92 0.21
CA GLU A 235 -12.25 19.24 0.49
C GLU A 235 -11.16 20.34 0.60
N ARG A 236 -10.02 20.04 1.23
CA ARG A 236 -8.86 20.96 1.34
C ARG A 236 -8.17 21.20 -0.02
N PHE A 237 -8.14 20.19 -0.89
CA PHE A 237 -7.51 20.21 -2.22
C PHE A 237 -8.54 19.94 -3.33
N PRO A 238 -9.53 20.85 -3.53
CA PRO A 238 -10.70 20.59 -4.36
C PRO A 238 -10.39 20.34 -5.84
N GLU A 239 -9.25 20.81 -6.35
CA GLU A 239 -8.82 20.53 -7.73
C GLU A 239 -8.43 19.06 -8.00
N TYR A 240 -8.43 18.22 -6.96
CA TYR A 240 -8.18 16.78 -7.04
C TYR A 240 -9.43 15.90 -6.92
N LYS A 241 -10.63 16.45 -6.62
CA LYS A 241 -11.87 15.66 -6.39
C LYS A 241 -12.22 14.65 -7.49
N ASN A 242 -12.01 15.03 -8.76
CA ASN A 242 -12.29 14.17 -9.92
C ASN A 242 -11.04 13.43 -10.45
N ARG A 243 -9.91 13.51 -9.75
CA ARG A 243 -8.64 12.97 -10.22
C ARG A 243 -8.63 11.44 -10.14
N GLU A 244 -8.07 10.80 -11.17
CA GLU A 244 -7.65 9.40 -11.12
C GLU A 244 -6.82 9.14 -9.85
N LEU A 245 -7.38 8.39 -8.91
CA LEU A 245 -6.74 8.01 -7.67
C LEU A 245 -6.20 6.58 -7.78
N TYR A 246 -4.93 6.41 -7.43
CA TYR A 246 -4.32 5.12 -7.20
C TYR A 246 -3.94 4.99 -5.72
N LEU A 247 -4.19 3.83 -5.13
CA LEU A 247 -3.69 3.51 -3.79
C LEU A 247 -2.46 2.63 -3.92
N ALA A 248 -1.38 2.99 -3.25
CA ALA A 248 -0.13 2.27 -3.32
C ALA A 248 0.47 2.08 -1.92
N GLY A 249 1.22 1.00 -1.73
CA GLY A 249 1.90 0.77 -0.46
C GLY A 249 2.81 -0.45 -0.46
N GLU A 250 3.37 -0.74 0.69
CA GLU A 250 4.29 -1.88 0.88
C GLU A 250 4.09 -2.64 2.21
N SER A 251 4.60 -3.88 2.27
CA SER A 251 4.59 -4.71 3.48
C SER A 251 3.16 -4.90 4.04
N TYR A 252 2.90 -4.58 5.31
CA TYR A 252 1.57 -4.65 5.91
C TYR A 252 0.53 -3.73 5.22
N ALA A 253 0.93 -2.78 4.37
CA ALA A 253 -0.03 -2.07 3.51
C ALA A 253 -0.69 -2.98 2.46
N GLY A 254 -0.26 -4.24 2.32
CA GLY A 254 -1.05 -5.30 1.67
C GLY A 254 -2.40 -5.57 2.35
N HIS A 255 -2.58 -5.18 3.61
CA HIS A 255 -3.88 -5.06 4.28
C HIS A 255 -4.51 -3.67 4.04
N TYR A 256 -3.76 -2.60 4.30
CA TYR A 256 -4.28 -1.22 4.27
C TYR A 256 -4.83 -0.80 2.91
N VAL A 257 -4.10 -1.10 1.82
CA VAL A 257 -4.46 -0.69 0.45
C VAL A 257 -5.78 -1.32 -0.02
N PRO A 258 -5.98 -2.65 0.01
CA PRO A 258 -7.26 -3.25 -0.38
C PRO A 258 -8.41 -2.89 0.56
N GLN A 259 -8.18 -2.76 1.88
CA GLN A 259 -9.26 -2.42 2.80
C GLN A 259 -9.72 -0.96 2.64
N LEU A 260 -8.80 -0.02 2.39
CA LEU A 260 -9.16 1.35 2.03
C LEU A 260 -9.87 1.40 0.66
N ALA A 261 -9.40 0.64 -0.33
CA ALA A 261 -10.08 0.50 -1.62
C ALA A 261 -11.52 0.01 -1.46
N ASP A 262 -11.72 -0.97 -0.57
CA ASP A 262 -13.02 -1.53 -0.27
C ASP A 262 -13.96 -0.51 0.38
N VAL A 263 -13.49 0.24 1.39
CA VAL A 263 -14.27 1.33 2.01
C VAL A 263 -14.65 2.41 0.98
N ILE A 264 -13.73 2.78 0.08
CA ILE A 264 -14.02 3.72 -1.02
C ILE A 264 -15.12 3.17 -1.93
N ILE A 265 -15.02 1.93 -2.38
CA ILE A 265 -16.01 1.31 -3.26
C ILE A 265 -17.37 1.25 -2.58
N GLN A 266 -17.43 0.80 -1.32
CA GLN A 266 -18.67 0.75 -0.54
C GLN A 266 -19.36 2.12 -0.45
N LYS A 267 -18.62 3.18 -0.14
CA LYS A 267 -19.18 4.54 -0.02
C LYS A 267 -19.52 5.15 -1.38
N ASN A 268 -18.82 4.78 -2.46
CA ASN A 268 -19.18 5.15 -3.84
C ASN A 268 -20.49 4.48 -4.31
N ILE A 269 -20.80 3.24 -3.91
CA ILE A 269 -22.05 2.55 -4.30
C ILE A 269 -23.26 2.90 -3.43
N MET A 270 -23.03 3.34 -2.19
CA MET A 270 -24.05 3.81 -1.26
C MET A 270 -23.82 5.29 -0.90
N PRO A 271 -23.90 6.24 -1.86
CA PRO A 271 -23.80 7.66 -1.55
C PRO A 271 -24.97 8.06 -0.65
N THR A 272 -24.66 8.45 0.59
CA THR A 272 -25.64 8.96 1.54
C THR A 272 -26.04 10.39 1.16
N THR A 273 -27.25 10.80 1.54
CA THR A 273 -27.77 12.16 1.27
C THR A 273 -26.92 13.28 1.88
N SER A 274 -26.05 12.98 2.84
CA SER A 274 -25.13 13.92 3.49
C SER A 274 -23.75 14.03 2.81
N GLN A 275 -23.37 13.09 1.93
CA GLN A 275 -21.99 13.01 1.44
C GLN A 275 -21.91 12.55 -0.03
N ASN A 276 -22.08 13.50 -0.94
CA ASN A 276 -22.11 13.27 -2.39
C ASN A 276 -20.72 13.38 -3.06
N MET A 277 -19.65 12.87 -2.41
CA MET A 277 -18.30 12.83 -2.99
C MET A 277 -17.99 11.41 -3.48
N ILE A 278 -17.92 11.24 -4.80
CA ILE A 278 -17.47 10.00 -5.44
C ILE A 278 -15.96 10.10 -5.67
N ILE A 279 -15.19 9.15 -5.12
CA ILE A 279 -13.74 9.09 -5.33
C ILE A 279 -13.45 8.30 -6.61
N ASN A 280 -12.72 8.90 -7.55
CA ASN A 280 -12.37 8.29 -8.83
C ASN A 280 -11.18 7.30 -8.70
N LEU A 281 -11.39 6.20 -7.96
CA LEU A 281 -10.42 5.12 -7.78
C LEU A 281 -10.19 4.34 -9.10
N GLN A 282 -8.92 4.17 -9.49
CA GLN A 282 -8.50 3.55 -10.76
C GLN A 282 -7.65 2.28 -10.59
N GLY A 283 -6.85 2.16 -9.52
CA GLY A 283 -5.91 1.04 -9.40
C GLY A 283 -5.21 0.94 -8.04
N LEU A 284 -4.65 -0.25 -7.79
CA LEU A 284 -3.92 -0.59 -6.57
C LEU A 284 -2.51 -1.09 -6.89
N ALA A 285 -1.51 -0.75 -6.08
CA ALA A 285 -0.16 -1.30 -6.19
C ALA A 285 0.40 -1.68 -4.80
N VAL A 286 0.93 -2.90 -4.65
CA VAL A 286 1.39 -3.42 -3.36
C VAL A 286 2.79 -4.05 -3.51
N GLY A 287 3.81 -3.39 -2.97
CA GLY A 287 5.18 -3.92 -2.93
C GLY A 287 5.41 -4.85 -1.74
N ASN A 288 5.88 -6.07 -1.98
CA ASN A 288 6.24 -7.07 -0.95
C ASN A 288 5.14 -7.22 0.13
N GLY A 289 3.87 -7.25 -0.30
CA GLY A 289 2.72 -7.16 0.59
C GLY A 289 2.43 -8.43 1.39
N LEU A 290 2.03 -8.28 2.64
CA LEU A 290 1.29 -9.34 3.35
C LEU A 290 -0.15 -9.37 2.79
N LEU A 291 -0.52 -10.47 2.14
CA LEU A 291 -1.84 -10.64 1.48
C LEU A 291 -2.61 -11.87 1.98
N ASP A 292 -1.89 -12.83 2.58
CA ASP A 292 -2.38 -14.08 3.15
C ASP A 292 -1.29 -14.60 4.08
N GLU A 293 -1.58 -14.69 5.38
CA GLU A 293 -0.58 -15.01 6.40
C GLU A 293 -0.09 -16.46 6.31
N LEU A 294 -0.97 -17.41 5.98
CA LEU A 294 -0.60 -18.81 5.84
C LEU A 294 0.29 -19.05 4.61
N LEU A 295 -0.04 -18.39 3.50
CA LEU A 295 0.78 -18.41 2.28
C LEU A 295 2.12 -17.69 2.50
N TYR A 296 2.14 -16.58 3.22
CA TYR A 296 3.37 -15.89 3.61
C TYR A 296 4.27 -16.80 4.45
N MET A 297 3.76 -17.42 5.52
CA MET A 297 4.54 -18.30 6.38
C MET A 297 5.16 -19.47 5.60
N LYS A 298 4.37 -20.14 4.74
CA LYS A 298 4.86 -21.25 3.91
C LYS A 298 5.88 -20.80 2.86
N SER A 299 5.59 -19.72 2.13
CA SER A 299 6.50 -19.21 1.08
C SER A 299 7.79 -18.62 1.66
N ARG A 300 7.75 -18.06 2.88
CA ARG A 300 8.93 -17.66 3.66
C ARG A 300 9.82 -18.88 3.91
N ILE A 301 9.30 -19.97 4.48
CA ILE A 301 10.11 -21.17 4.77
C ILE A 301 10.75 -21.73 3.50
N GLU A 302 9.97 -21.85 2.41
CA GLU A 302 10.47 -22.32 1.12
C GLU A 302 11.51 -21.36 0.50
N PHE A 303 11.35 -20.05 0.66
CA PHE A 303 12.33 -19.05 0.23
C PHE A 303 13.68 -19.24 0.94
N TYR A 304 13.69 -19.36 2.28
CA TYR A 304 14.94 -19.59 3.02
C TYR A 304 15.59 -20.94 2.65
N TYR A 305 14.80 -21.99 2.38
CA TYR A 305 15.33 -23.28 1.93
C TYR A 305 15.96 -23.20 0.53
N THR A 306 15.22 -22.68 -0.45
CA THR A 306 15.69 -22.55 -1.84
C THR A 306 16.88 -21.60 -2.01
N HIS A 307 17.09 -20.70 -1.04
CA HIS A 307 18.25 -19.79 -0.98
C HIS A 307 19.42 -20.35 -0.13
N SER A 308 19.37 -21.63 0.25
CA SER A 308 20.38 -22.34 1.03
C SER A 308 20.66 -21.73 2.41
N LEU A 309 19.67 -21.05 3.00
CA LEU A 309 19.77 -20.43 4.33
C LEU A 309 19.33 -21.38 5.45
N ILE A 310 18.56 -22.43 5.13
CA ILE A 310 18.15 -23.49 6.08
C ILE A 310 18.34 -24.89 5.48
N SER A 311 18.50 -25.89 6.36
CA SER A 311 18.51 -27.30 5.98
C SER A 311 17.10 -27.80 5.64
N GLU A 312 17.04 -28.91 4.90
CA GLU A 312 15.78 -29.61 4.63
C GLU A 312 15.07 -30.07 5.92
N GLU A 313 15.82 -30.51 6.93
CA GLU A 313 15.29 -30.88 8.25
C GLU A 313 14.62 -29.68 8.95
N MET A 314 15.22 -28.48 8.86
CA MET A 314 14.64 -27.26 9.43
C MET A 314 13.39 -26.84 8.66
N LYS A 315 13.42 -26.91 7.32
CA LYS A 315 12.27 -26.65 6.43
C LYS A 315 11.09 -27.55 6.78
N ASP A 316 11.29 -28.87 6.88
CA ASP A 316 10.21 -29.82 7.19
C ASP A 316 9.61 -29.59 8.59
N LYS A 317 10.45 -29.32 9.60
CA LYS A 317 10.00 -28.96 10.95
C LYS A 317 9.15 -27.68 10.94
N LEU A 318 9.60 -26.62 10.27
CA LEU A 318 8.86 -25.34 10.20
C LEU A 318 7.54 -25.50 9.42
N ILE A 319 7.52 -26.28 8.33
CA ILE A 319 6.29 -26.59 7.59
C ILE A 319 5.27 -27.31 8.47
N SER A 320 5.72 -28.26 9.32
CA SER A 320 4.83 -28.97 10.26
C SER A 320 4.17 -28.05 11.30
N CYS A 321 4.73 -26.85 11.50
CA CYS A 321 4.24 -25.83 12.41
C CYS A 321 3.25 -24.83 11.78
N ALA A 322 3.01 -24.85 10.46
CA ALA A 322 2.07 -23.93 9.82
C ALA A 322 0.69 -24.60 9.60
N PRO A 323 -0.41 -24.21 10.30
CA PRO A 323 -0.63 -22.98 11.11
C PRO A 323 -0.65 -23.20 12.64
N ILE A 324 -0.05 -24.26 13.16
CA ILE A 324 -0.20 -24.69 14.56
C ILE A 324 0.66 -23.82 15.50
N VAL A 325 0.02 -22.84 16.16
CA VAL A 325 0.64 -22.09 17.26
C VAL A 325 0.72 -22.97 18.52
N SER A 326 1.80 -23.76 18.62
CA SER A 326 2.18 -24.52 19.82
C SER A 326 3.48 -23.99 20.42
N ASN A 327 3.69 -24.19 21.72
CA ASN A 327 4.94 -23.79 22.40
C ASN A 327 6.20 -24.38 21.73
N ALA A 328 6.10 -25.58 21.14
CA ALA A 328 7.19 -26.19 20.38
C ALA A 328 7.48 -25.42 19.08
N CYS A 329 6.43 -25.00 18.37
CA CYS A 329 6.53 -24.20 17.16
C CYS A 329 7.04 -22.78 17.42
N THR A 330 6.58 -22.11 18.48
CA THR A 330 7.13 -20.82 18.92
C THR A 330 8.62 -20.93 19.22
N LYS A 331 9.05 -22.00 19.91
CA LYS A 331 10.48 -22.23 20.17
C LYS A 331 11.28 -22.50 18.89
N LEU A 332 10.70 -23.22 17.92
CA LEU A 332 11.35 -23.49 16.63
C LEU A 332 11.52 -22.21 15.81
N GLU A 333 10.51 -21.34 15.76
CA GLU A 333 10.59 -20.01 15.15
C GLU A 333 11.67 -19.15 15.83
N SER A 334 11.78 -19.17 17.16
CA SER A 334 12.86 -18.46 17.87
C SER A 334 14.27 -18.97 17.50
N ILE A 335 14.43 -20.29 17.32
CA ILE A 335 15.70 -20.90 16.87
C ILE A 335 16.00 -20.47 15.42
N PHE A 336 15.00 -20.49 14.54
CA PHE A 336 15.13 -19.99 13.17
C PHE A 336 15.54 -18.51 13.14
N GLU A 337 14.93 -17.67 13.97
CA GLU A 337 15.32 -16.26 14.07
C GLU A 337 16.78 -16.08 14.53
N GLU A 338 17.19 -16.79 15.59
CA GLU A 338 18.54 -16.67 16.18
C GLU A 338 19.65 -17.29 15.32
N GLU A 339 19.43 -18.44 14.71
CA GLU A 339 20.46 -19.17 13.95
C GLU A 339 20.55 -18.74 12.48
N VAL A 340 19.44 -18.27 11.89
CA VAL A 340 19.35 -18.00 10.44
C VAL A 340 19.28 -16.51 10.14
N THR A 341 18.45 -15.76 10.86
CA THR A 341 18.15 -14.36 10.49
C THR A 341 18.99 -13.32 11.23
N LYS A 342 19.66 -13.70 12.32
CA LYS A 342 20.45 -12.81 13.18
C LYS A 342 21.53 -12.01 12.44
N ASP A 343 22.30 -12.69 11.60
CA ASP A 343 23.43 -12.09 10.86
C ASP A 343 23.07 -11.71 9.40
N ILE A 344 21.79 -11.89 9.01
CA ILE A 344 21.29 -11.67 7.64
C ILE A 344 20.20 -10.59 7.64
N MET A 345 20.31 -9.59 6.77
CA MET A 345 19.24 -8.61 6.60
C MET A 345 18.03 -9.27 5.91
N SER A 346 17.02 -9.69 6.67
CA SER A 346 15.83 -10.40 6.16
C SER A 346 15.05 -9.65 5.07
N TYR A 347 15.10 -8.31 5.05
CA TYR A 347 14.54 -7.48 3.99
C TYR A 347 15.33 -7.49 2.66
N ASN A 348 16.61 -7.89 2.69
CA ASN A 348 17.47 -8.06 1.53
C ASN A 348 18.68 -8.94 1.91
N ILE A 349 18.55 -10.25 1.72
CA ILE A 349 19.51 -11.27 2.19
C ILE A 349 20.93 -11.15 1.59
N TYR A 350 21.10 -10.35 0.54
CA TYR A 350 22.40 -10.08 -0.10
C TYR A 350 23.01 -8.74 0.33
N SER A 351 22.32 -7.96 1.16
CA SER A 351 22.80 -6.69 1.69
C SER A 351 23.53 -6.93 3.03
N PRO A 352 24.65 -6.22 3.29
CA PRO A 352 25.29 -6.29 4.60
C PRO A 352 24.33 -5.77 5.68
N ALA A 353 24.28 -6.47 6.81
CA ALA A 353 23.61 -5.96 8.01
C ALA A 353 24.21 -4.61 8.44
N CYS A 354 23.38 -3.72 9.02
CA CYS A 354 23.90 -2.47 9.54
C CYS A 354 24.53 -2.68 10.92
N ASN A 355 25.85 -2.59 11.00
CA ASN A 355 26.55 -2.56 12.28
C ASN A 355 26.30 -1.21 12.97
N SER A 356 25.56 -1.24 14.07
CA SER A 356 25.26 -0.08 14.94
C SER A 356 26.42 0.31 15.88
N THR A 357 27.59 -0.32 15.77
CA THR A 357 28.74 -0.13 16.67
C THR A 357 29.50 1.20 16.50
N SER A 358 29.00 2.14 15.68
CA SER A 358 29.54 3.51 15.63
C SER A 358 28.81 4.43 16.60
N ASP A 359 29.21 4.41 17.87
CA ASP A 359 28.96 5.53 18.79
C ASP A 359 29.52 6.82 18.19
N SER A 360 28.64 7.75 17.79
CA SER A 360 28.84 9.21 17.70
C SER A 360 27.84 9.86 16.74
N TYR A 361 27.71 11.18 16.87
CA TYR A 361 26.85 12.09 16.09
C TYR A 361 27.05 12.11 14.54
N ASN A 362 27.83 11.17 13.98
CA ASN A 362 28.12 11.04 12.55
C ASN A 362 27.83 9.64 11.97
N ALA A 363 27.20 8.74 12.74
CA ALA A 363 26.78 7.42 12.25
C ALA A 363 25.86 7.57 11.01
N PRO A 364 26.10 6.84 9.91
CA PRO A 364 25.18 6.85 8.78
C PRO A 364 23.83 6.28 9.23
N VAL A 365 22.76 7.07 9.09
CA VAL A 365 21.40 6.62 9.39
C VAL A 365 21.07 5.45 8.45
N CYS A 366 21.17 4.22 8.96
CA CYS A 366 20.71 3.00 8.30
C CYS A 366 19.18 2.93 8.32
N MET A 367 18.53 3.84 7.59
CA MET A 367 17.13 3.68 7.22
C MET A 367 17.08 2.63 6.11
N ASN A 368 17.23 1.36 6.51
CA ASN A 368 17.51 0.20 5.66
C ASN A 368 16.25 -0.29 4.93
N LEU A 369 15.65 0.60 4.14
CA LEU A 369 14.60 0.26 3.18
C LEU A 369 15.19 0.31 1.77
N ASN A 370 16.12 -0.61 1.49
CA ASN A 370 16.75 -0.78 0.19
C ASN A 370 15.78 -1.41 -0.83
N LEU A 371 14.67 -0.71 -1.12
CA LEU A 371 13.90 -0.92 -2.33
C LEU A 371 14.66 -0.35 -3.53
N TYR A 372 15.83 -0.94 -3.81
CA TYR A 372 16.43 -0.87 -5.13
C TYR A 372 15.53 -1.68 -6.06
N LEU A 373 14.54 -0.99 -6.65
CA LEU A 373 14.03 -1.35 -7.96
C LEU A 373 15.18 -1.21 -8.96
N HIS A 374 16.07 -2.20 -8.96
CA HIS A 374 17.11 -2.37 -9.97
C HIS A 374 16.52 -2.92 -11.28
N PHE A 375 15.26 -3.33 -11.25
CA PHE A 375 14.43 -3.35 -12.43
C PHE A 375 14.31 -1.95 -13.01
N GLY A 376 14.76 -1.80 -14.25
CA GLY A 376 14.42 -0.67 -15.12
C GLY A 376 12.95 -0.63 -15.52
N TYR A 377 12.02 -0.97 -14.61
CA TYR A 377 10.60 -0.72 -14.81
C TYR A 377 10.39 0.78 -14.85
N GLU A 378 10.27 1.28 -16.08
CA GLU A 378 9.90 2.65 -16.32
C GLU A 378 8.55 2.91 -15.62
N VAL A 379 8.51 3.91 -14.73
CA VAL A 379 7.33 4.27 -13.92
C VAL A 379 6.10 4.63 -14.79
N SER A 380 6.27 4.73 -16.12
CA SER A 380 5.19 4.69 -17.10
C SER A 380 4.25 3.49 -16.90
N GLY A 381 4.73 2.27 -16.62
CA GLY A 381 3.89 1.07 -16.53
C GLY A 381 2.85 1.07 -15.41
N ILE A 382 3.03 1.88 -14.35
CA ILE A 382 2.05 2.05 -13.27
C ILE A 382 0.96 3.07 -13.67
N PHE A 383 1.29 4.03 -14.55
CA PHE A 383 0.47 5.20 -14.89
C PHE A 383 0.14 5.31 -16.40
N ARG A 384 0.31 4.23 -17.15
CA ARG A 384 -0.04 4.13 -18.57
C ARG A 384 -0.66 2.78 -18.85
N ASN A 385 -1.64 2.82 -19.73
CA ASN A 385 -2.38 1.69 -20.26
C ASN A 385 -1.55 0.91 -21.32
N GLU A 386 -0.26 0.71 -21.06
CA GLU A 386 0.67 -0.03 -21.91
C GLU A 386 0.86 -1.45 -21.34
N THR A 387 0.54 -2.46 -22.15
CA THR A 387 0.65 -3.87 -21.76
C THR A 387 2.08 -4.19 -21.31
N ILE A 388 2.25 -4.69 -20.08
CA ILE A 388 3.51 -5.29 -19.63
C ILE A 388 3.65 -6.65 -20.34
N LEU A 389 3.99 -6.61 -21.63
CA LEU A 389 4.47 -7.77 -22.36
C LEU A 389 5.90 -8.06 -21.90
N GLU A 390 6.13 -9.32 -21.54
CA GLU A 390 7.43 -9.86 -21.16
C GLU A 390 8.50 -9.46 -22.19
N ARG A 391 9.41 -8.57 -21.82
CA ARG A 391 10.73 -8.55 -22.46
C ARG A 391 11.57 -9.61 -21.79
N ARG A 392 11.60 -10.80 -22.40
CA ARG A 392 12.73 -11.72 -22.21
C ARG A 392 14.00 -10.95 -22.56
N PHE A 393 14.87 -10.74 -21.58
CA PHE A 393 16.27 -10.51 -21.90
C PHE A 393 16.89 -11.87 -22.16
N VAL A 394 17.18 -12.10 -23.44
CA VAL A 394 18.17 -13.06 -23.89
C VAL A 394 19.52 -12.33 -23.82
N ASP A 395 20.55 -13.07 -23.42
CA ASP A 395 21.95 -12.66 -23.17
C ASP A 395 22.21 -11.88 -21.87
#